data_AF-A0A0P7DSV4-F1
#
_entry.id   AF-A0A0P7DSV4-F1
#
_cell.length_a   1.000
_cell.length_b   1.000
_cell.length_c   1.000
_cell.angle_alpha   90.00
_cell.angle_beta   90.00
_cell.angle_gamma   90.00
#
_symmetry.space_group_name_H-M   'P 1'
#
loop_
_entity.id
_entity.type
_entity.pdbx_description
1 polymer ?
#
loop_
_entity_poly.entity_id
_entity_poly.type
_entity_poly.pdbx_seq_one_letter_code
_entity_poly.pdbx_strand_id
1 'polypeptide(L)'
;MMIPARAPHPELANAFINFILDARVGAQLSNYNYYASPNAAAEPYLDEVLTQPPIQPSEEDMARLRFSPSLSGEQLQIFQQLWSEVKAR
;
A
#
# COMPACT_ATOMS: atom_id res chain seq x y z
N MET A 1 -3.18 -5.21 5.18
CA MET A 1 -3.71 -5.02 6.55
C MET A 1 -3.13 -6.09 7.47
N MET A 2 -3.04 -5.86 8.78
CA MET A 2 -2.56 -6.85 9.75
C MET A 2 -3.30 -6.71 11.09
N ILE A 3 -3.39 -7.79 11.87
CA ILE A 3 -3.97 -7.80 13.22
C ILE A 3 -2.84 -8.01 14.24
N PRO A 4 -2.61 -7.07 15.18
CA PRO A 4 -1.63 -7.27 16.25
C PRO A 4 -1.94 -8.50 17.10
N ALA A 5 -0.90 -9.22 17.53
CA ALA A 5 -1.04 -10.47 18.30
C ALA A 5 -1.83 -10.31 19.62
N ARG A 6 -1.92 -9.09 20.16
CA ARG A 6 -2.65 -8.76 21.39
C ARG A 6 -3.83 -7.80 21.14
N ALA A 7 -4.40 -7.83 19.94
CA ALA A 7 -5.58 -7.03 19.64
C ALA A 7 -6.74 -7.39 20.59
N PRO A 8 -7.41 -6.41 21.22
CA PRO A 8 -8.48 -6.69 22.18
C PRO A 8 -9.74 -7.26 21.53
N HIS A 9 -9.93 -7.04 20.22
CA HIS A 9 -11.09 -7.49 19.45
C HIS A 9 -10.66 -8.06 18.08
N PRO A 10 -10.04 -9.26 18.04
CA PRO A 10 -9.52 -9.83 16.79
C PRO A 10 -10.64 -10.20 15.80
N GLU A 11 -11.83 -10.58 16.29
CA GLU A 11 -12.98 -10.90 15.44
C GLU A 11 -13.49 -9.67 14.67
N LEU A 12 -13.63 -8.52 15.36
CA LEU A 12 -14.01 -7.27 14.72
C LEU A 12 -12.95 -6.80 13.72
N ALA A 13 -11.67 -7.01 14.02
CA ALA A 13 -10.59 -6.70 13.09
C ALA A 13 -10.69 -7.56 11.80
N ASN A 14 -11.00 -8.84 11.92
CA ASN A 14 -11.27 -9.70 10.75
C ASN A 14 -12.51 -9.23 9.97
N ALA A 15 -13.60 -8.88 10.66
CA ALA A 15 -14.80 -8.34 10.01
C ALA A 15 -14.50 -7.05 9.23
N PHE A 16 -13.67 -6.17 9.78
CA PHE A 16 -13.22 -4.95 9.09
C PHE A 16 -12.35 -5.27 7.86
N ILE A 17 -11.42 -6.22 7.98
CA ILE A 17 -10.61 -6.67 6.83
C ILE A 17 -11.52 -7.19 5.71
N ASN A 18 -12.51 -8.03 6.05
CA ASN A 18 -13.49 -8.53 5.08
C ASN A 18 -14.30 -7.41 4.44
N PHE A 19 -14.72 -6.40 5.22
CA PHE A 19 -15.42 -5.23 4.71
C PHE A 19 -14.59 -4.47 3.68
N ILE A 20 -13.32 -4.21 3.95
CA ILE A 20 -12.41 -3.50 3.01
C ILE A 20 -12.11 -4.34 1.76
N LEU A 21 -12.11 -5.68 1.88
CA LEU A 21 -11.89 -6.60 0.75
C LEU A 21 -13.11 -6.75 -0.18
N ASP A 22 -14.29 -6.24 0.20
CA ASP A 22 -15.41 -6.13 -0.73
C ASP A 22 -15.04 -5.24 -1.93
N ALA A 23 -15.45 -5.64 -3.12
CA ALA A 23 -15.09 -4.96 -4.37
C ALA A 23 -15.55 -3.50 -4.41
N ARG A 24 -16.77 -3.21 -3.97
CA ARG A 24 -17.35 -1.86 -4.04
C ARG A 24 -16.78 -0.98 -2.94
N VAL A 25 -16.61 -1.54 -1.74
CA VAL A 25 -15.99 -0.83 -0.62
C VAL A 25 -14.52 -0.48 -0.92
N GLY A 26 -13.76 -1.46 -1.43
CA GLY A 26 -12.37 -1.26 -1.85
C GLY A 26 -12.25 -0.23 -2.97
N ALA A 27 -13.13 -0.27 -3.97
CA ALA A 27 -13.17 0.73 -5.03
C ALA A 27 -13.50 2.13 -4.49
N GLN A 28 -14.49 2.26 -3.61
CA GLN A 28 -14.85 3.54 -2.99
C GLN A 28 -13.64 4.16 -2.26
N LEU A 29 -12.87 3.35 -1.54
CA LEU A 29 -11.66 3.80 -0.87
C LEU A 29 -10.61 4.30 -1.87
N SER A 30 -10.36 3.54 -2.94
CA SER A 30 -9.43 3.91 -4.01
C SER A 30 -9.86 5.18 -4.75
N ASN A 31 -11.14 5.32 -5.10
CA ASN A 31 -11.68 6.52 -5.75
C ASN A 31 -11.54 7.76 -4.85
N TYR A 32 -11.66 7.59 -3.53
CA TYR A 32 -11.50 8.68 -2.59
C TYR A 32 -10.04 9.13 -2.41
N ASN A 33 -9.10 8.19 -2.29
CA ASN A 33 -7.71 8.50 -1.97
C ASN A 33 -6.76 8.56 -3.18
N TYR A 34 -7.25 8.17 -4.36
CA TYR A 34 -6.51 8.10 -5.62
C TYR A 34 -5.31 7.12 -5.63
N TYR A 35 -5.37 6.06 -4.81
CA TYR A 35 -4.41 4.96 -4.85
C TYR A 35 -4.95 3.78 -5.66
N ALA A 36 -4.05 3.13 -6.40
CA ALA A 36 -4.33 1.89 -7.12
C ALA A 36 -4.90 0.83 -6.18
N SER A 37 -6.00 0.20 -6.61
CA SER A 37 -6.62 -0.88 -5.85
C SER A 37 -5.87 -2.20 -6.08
N PRO A 38 -5.51 -2.95 -5.02
CA PRO A 38 -4.95 -4.29 -5.17
C PRO A 38 -6.03 -5.36 -5.41
N ASN A 39 -7.31 -4.99 -5.42
CA ASN A 39 -8.43 -5.92 -5.57
C ASN A 39 -8.91 -5.95 -7.02
N ALA A 40 -8.59 -7.00 -7.77
CA ALA A 40 -9.02 -7.14 -9.16
C ALA A 40 -10.56 -7.10 -9.33
N ALA A 41 -11.33 -7.57 -8.35
CA ALA A 41 -12.80 -7.50 -8.41
C ALA A 41 -13.35 -6.08 -8.28
N ALA A 42 -12.53 -5.12 -7.81
CA ALA A 42 -12.90 -3.72 -7.67
C ALA A 42 -12.82 -2.94 -8.99
N GLU A 43 -12.08 -3.44 -9.99
CA GLU A 43 -11.82 -2.75 -11.27
C GLU A 43 -13.06 -2.17 -11.96
N PRO A 44 -14.22 -2.87 -12.04
CA PRO A 44 -15.41 -2.32 -12.70
C PRO A 44 -16.05 -1.12 -11.98
N TYR A 45 -15.61 -0.82 -10.75
CA TYR A 45 -16.15 0.24 -9.90
C TYR A 45 -15.17 1.40 -9.71
N LEU A 46 -13.98 1.33 -10.31
CA LEU A 46 -12.97 2.38 -10.22
C LEU A 46 -13.26 3.52 -11.18
N ASP A 47 -12.93 4.74 -10.76
CA ASP A 47 -12.93 5.89 -11.65
C ASP A 47 -11.84 5.74 -12.74
N GLU A 48 -12.11 6.21 -13.96
CA GLU A 48 -11.23 6.03 -15.12
C GLU A 48 -9.79 6.53 -14.88
N VAL A 49 -9.62 7.57 -14.06
CA VAL A 49 -8.30 8.10 -13.70
C VAL A 49 -7.41 7.06 -13.01
N LEU A 50 -7.99 6.08 -12.32
CA LEU A 50 -7.25 5.04 -11.61
C LEU A 50 -6.87 3.85 -12.47
N THR A 51 -7.45 3.73 -13.67
CA THR A 51 -7.19 2.59 -14.57
C THR A 51 -6.10 2.88 -15.60
N GLN A 52 -5.48 4.06 -15.52
CA GLN A 52 -4.47 4.55 -16.46
C GLN A 52 -3.14 4.90 -15.77
N PRO A 53 -2.02 4.92 -16.51
CA PRO A 53 -0.77 5.48 -16.00
C PRO A 53 -0.93 6.95 -15.58
N PRO A 54 -0.24 7.40 -14.50
CA PRO A 54 0.79 6.69 -13.76
C PRO A 54 0.27 5.85 -12.58
N ILE A 55 -1.04 5.85 -12.31
CA ILE A 55 -1.63 5.17 -11.14
C ILE A 55 -1.56 3.66 -11.33
N GLN A 56 -1.92 3.19 -12.53
CA GLN A 56 -1.63 1.84 -12.98
C GLN A 56 -0.43 1.89 -13.93
N PRO A 57 0.79 1.52 -13.49
CA PRO A 57 1.97 1.62 -14.32
C PRO A 57 1.92 0.67 -15.52
N SER A 58 2.62 1.02 -16.60
CA SER A 58 2.78 0.13 -17.76
C SER A 58 3.60 -1.12 -17.40
N GLU A 59 3.54 -2.17 -18.23
CA GLU A 59 4.40 -3.35 -18.03
C GLU A 59 5.90 -2.99 -18.06
N GLU A 60 6.29 -2.03 -18.91
CA GLU A 60 7.66 -1.52 -18.99
C GLU A 60 8.07 -0.79 -17.69
N ASP A 61 7.18 0.04 -17.14
CA ASP A 61 7.43 0.73 -15.87
C ASP A 61 7.50 -0.27 -14.72
N MET A 62 6.54 -1.21 -14.64
CA MET A 62 6.51 -2.27 -13.64
C MET A 62 7.81 -3.09 -13.64
N ALA A 63 8.37 -3.41 -14.80
CA ALA A 63 9.63 -4.16 -14.92
C ALA A 63 10.84 -3.41 -14.32
N ARG A 64 10.76 -2.09 -14.15
CA ARG A 64 11.82 -1.25 -13.57
C ARG A 64 11.65 -1.01 -12.07
N LEU A 65 10.45 -1.22 -11.52
CA LEU A 65 10.18 -1.02 -10.09
C LEU A 65 10.84 -2.10 -9.22
N ARG A 66 11.27 -1.71 -8.02
CA ARG A 66 11.86 -2.62 -7.02
C ARG A 66 11.28 -2.32 -5.66
N PHE A 67 11.01 -3.36 -4.88
CA PHE A 67 10.72 -3.19 -3.46
C PHE A 67 11.97 -2.71 -2.74
N SER A 68 11.80 -1.78 -1.80
CA SER A 68 12.88 -1.40 -0.90
C SER A 68 13.29 -2.61 -0.05
N PRO A 69 14.60 -2.86 0.15
CA PRO A 69 15.05 -3.97 0.97
C PRO A 69 14.68 -3.73 2.44
N SER A 70 14.38 -4.81 3.15
CA SER A 70 14.24 -4.77 4.61
C SER A 70 15.63 -4.61 5.24
N LEU A 71 15.89 -3.44 5.81
CA LEU A 71 17.15 -3.16 6.52
C LEU A 71 17.03 -3.51 8.00
N SER A 72 18.09 -4.08 8.57
CA SER A 72 18.19 -4.36 10.01
C SER A 72 19.65 -4.23 10.48
N GLY A 73 19.84 -4.17 11.81
CA GLY A 73 21.17 -4.07 12.42
C GLY A 73 21.99 -2.88 11.88
N GLU A 74 23.24 -3.15 11.53
CA GLU A 74 24.21 -2.15 11.06
C GLU A 74 23.75 -1.41 9.80
N GLN A 75 23.14 -2.12 8.83
CA GLN A 75 22.68 -1.50 7.59
C GLN A 75 21.61 -0.42 7.84
N LEU A 76 20.68 -0.69 8.75
CA LEU A 76 19.65 0.26 9.13
C LEU A 76 20.23 1.46 9.89
N GLN A 77 21.23 1.23 10.75
CA GLN A 77 21.90 2.30 11.50
C GLN A 77 22.63 3.26 10.56
N ILE A 78 23.42 2.72 9.61
CA ILE A 78 24.13 3.51 8.60
C ILE A 78 23.14 4.35 7.79
N PHE A 79 22.04 3.74 7.32
CA PHE A 79 21.02 4.45 6.55
C PHE A 79 20.40 5.61 7.35
N GLN A 80 20.08 5.40 8.63
CA GLN A 80 19.51 6.45 9.50
C GLN A 80 20.50 7.58 9.80
N GLN A 81 21.79 7.26 9.97
CA GLN A 81 22.83 8.26 10.16
C GLN A 81 22.94 9.15 8.93
N LEU A 82 23.08 8.54 7.74
CA LEU A 82 23.16 9.27 6.48
C LEU A 82 21.92 10.18 6.28
N TRP A 83 20.73 9.67 6.59
CA TRP A 83 19.50 10.47 6.51
C TRP A 83 19.50 11.65 7.50
N SER A 84 20.04 11.47 8.70
CA SER A 84 20.12 12.55 9.70
C SER A 84 21.11 13.63 9.29
N GLU A 85 22.25 13.25 8.71
CA GLU A 85 23.22 14.19 8.16
C GLU A 85 22.65 15.00 6.98
N VAL A 86 21.86 14.36 6.11
CA VAL A 86 21.16 15.06 5.01
C VAL A 86 20.16 16.09 5.55
N LYS A 87 19.36 15.75 6.57
CA LYS A 87 18.37 16.67 7.17
C LYS A 87 19.00 17.83 7.94
N ALA A 88 20.24 17.69 8.40
CA ALA A 88 20.93 18.71 9.20
C ALA A 88 21.58 19.82 8.35
N ARG A 89 21.61 19.65 7.02
CA ARG A 89 22.04 20.66 6.06
C ARG A 89 20.86 21.42 5.51
#